data_AF-A0A843IVZ2-F1
#
_entry.id   AF-A0A843IVZ2-F1
#
_cell.length_a   1.000
_cell.length_b   1.000
_cell.length_c   1.000
_cell.angle_alpha   90.00
_cell.angle_beta   90.00
_cell.angle_gamma   90.00
#
_symmetry.space_group_name_H-M   'P 1'
#
loop_
_entity.id
_entity.type
_entity.pdbx_description
1 polymer ?
#
loop_
_entity_poly.entity_id
_entity_poly.type
_entity_poly.pdbx_seq_one_letter_code
_entity_poly.pdbx_strand_id
1 'polypeptide(L)'
;MSFFSEVYAVAWGDIRFMRHNIVKITISSLMLPILYLLAFGYGLKAGEVDVFGDGSVMVPYLDFVIPVIIALTSLSSSFNSTATRMNVQRLYYRSFDEMMMCPLSNPAIIVGKTILGMTRSIF
;
A
#
# COMPACT_ATOMS: atom_id res chain seq x y z
N MET A 1 21.27 0.81 -23.22
CA MET A 1 19.80 0.87 -23.07
C MET A 1 19.47 2.14 -22.30
N SER A 2 18.35 2.81 -22.58
CA SER A 2 17.97 4.00 -21.79
C SER A 2 17.52 3.55 -20.40
N PHE A 3 17.91 4.29 -19.36
CA PHE A 3 17.55 4.03 -17.96
C PHE A 3 16.03 3.77 -17.78
N PHE A 4 15.19 4.55 -18.48
CA PHE A 4 13.75 4.38 -18.44
C PHE A 4 13.25 3.04 -19.00
N SER A 5 13.93 2.50 -20.01
CA SER A 5 13.57 1.20 -20.60
C SER A 5 13.91 0.05 -19.65
N GLU A 6 14.99 0.16 -18.89
CA GLU A 6 15.38 -0.82 -17.86
C GLU A 6 14.38 -0.83 -16.71
N VAL A 7 14.00 0.36 -16.21
CA VAL A 7 12.96 0.52 -15.19
C VAL A 7 11.64 -0.10 -15.64
N TYR A 8 11.22 0.18 -16.88
CA TYR A 8 9.97 -0.36 -17.43
C TYR A 8 10.00 -1.88 -17.57
N ALA A 9 11.12 -2.46 -18.04
CA ALA A 9 11.26 -3.90 -18.20
C ALA A 9 11.17 -4.64 -16.86
N VAL A 10 11.80 -4.10 -15.80
CA VAL A 10 11.70 -4.66 -14.44
C VAL A 10 10.29 -4.52 -13.89
N ALA A 11 9.65 -3.36 -14.06
CA ALA A 11 8.30 -3.12 -13.55
C ALA A 11 7.24 -3.99 -14.27
N TRP A 12 7.41 -4.27 -15.55
CA TRP A 12 6.42 -4.97 -16.38
C TRP A 12 6.02 -6.35 -15.86
N GLY A 13 6.99 -7.17 -15.44
CA GLY A 13 6.74 -8.53 -14.94
C GLY A 13 5.86 -8.52 -13.69
N ASP A 14 6.16 -7.60 -12.78
CA ASP A 14 5.43 -7.44 -11.53
C ASP A 14 4.03 -6.79 -11.76
N ILE A 15 3.88 -5.86 -12.72
CA ILE A 15 2.58 -5.24 -13.10
C ILE A 15 1.62 -6.30 -13.64
N ARG A 16 2.12 -7.21 -14.48
CA ARG A 16 1.28 -8.25 -15.09
C ARG A 16 0.76 -9.25 -14.06
N PHE A 17 1.58 -9.59 -13.07
CA PHE A 17 1.14 -10.40 -11.93
C PHE A 17 0.10 -9.67 -11.07
N MET A 18 0.31 -8.38 -10.81
CA MET A 18 -0.63 -7.56 -10.05
C MET A 18 -2.02 -7.61 -10.68
N ARG A 19 -2.12 -7.39 -12.00
CA ARG A 19 -3.38 -7.37 -12.76
C ARG A 19 -4.22 -8.63 -12.59
N HIS A 20 -3.60 -9.79 -12.38
CA HIS A 20 -4.32 -11.05 -12.24
C HIS A 20 -4.92 -11.25 -10.85
N ASN A 21 -4.30 -10.71 -9.80
CA ASN A 21 -4.73 -10.92 -8.42
C ASN A 21 -5.35 -9.67 -7.76
N ILE A 22 -5.51 -8.55 -8.48
CA ILE A 22 -6.01 -7.27 -7.93
C ILE A 22 -7.24 -7.45 -7.04
N VAL A 23 -8.23 -8.24 -7.49
CA VAL A 23 -9.52 -8.39 -6.80
C VAL A 23 -9.33 -9.03 -5.41
N LYS A 24 -8.56 -10.12 -5.33
CA LYS A 24 -8.32 -10.83 -4.06
C LYS A 24 -7.54 -9.98 -3.07
N ILE A 25 -6.59 -9.21 -3.57
CA ILE A 25 -5.72 -8.35 -2.76
C ILE A 25 -6.51 -7.19 -2.17
N THR A 26 -7.26 -6.48 -3.00
CA THR A 26 -8.05 -5.33 -2.58
C THR A 26 -9.08 -5.75 -1.53
N ILE A 27 -9.77 -6.88 -1.73
CA ILE A 27 -10.75 -7.43 -0.77
C ILE A 27 -10.12 -7.77 0.58
N SER A 28 -8.98 -8.47 0.61
CA SER A 28 -8.30 -8.79 1.88
C SER A 28 -7.80 -7.54 2.61
N SER A 29 -7.33 -6.54 1.87
CA SER A 29 -6.81 -5.30 2.47
C SER A 29 -7.91 -4.38 3.03
N LEU A 30 -9.11 -4.41 2.43
CA LEU A 30 -10.26 -3.59 2.83
C LEU A 30 -11.00 -4.10 4.07
N MET A 31 -10.83 -5.37 4.43
CA MET A 31 -11.50 -5.94 5.60
C MET A 31 -11.11 -5.24 6.92
N LEU A 32 -9.82 -4.91 7.09
CA LEU A 32 -9.33 -4.20 8.28
C LEU A 32 -9.92 -2.78 8.44
N PRO A 33 -9.87 -1.90 7.42
CA PRO A 33 -10.47 -0.56 7.50
C PRO A 33 -11.98 -0.60 7.70
N ILE A 34 -12.69 -1.54 7.07
CA ILE A 34 -14.13 -1.68 7.26
C ILE A 34 -14.43 -2.09 8.71
N LEU A 35 -13.66 -3.01 9.28
CA LEU A 35 -13.80 -3.40 10.68
C LEU A 35 -13.50 -2.23 11.62
N TYR A 36 -12.45 -1.45 11.34
CA TYR A 36 -12.14 -0.23 12.06
C TYR A 36 -13.30 0.77 11.96
N LEU A 37 -13.78 1.09 10.76
CA LEU A 37 -14.91 2.01 10.58
C LEU A 37 -16.19 1.52 11.26
N LEU A 38 -16.46 0.21 11.28
CA LEU A 38 -17.60 -0.34 12.02
C LEU A 38 -17.39 -0.26 13.54
N ALA A 39 -16.21 -0.61 14.05
CA ALA A 39 -15.91 -0.56 15.48
C ALA A 39 -15.91 0.88 16.01
N PHE A 40 -15.29 1.82 15.29
CA PHE A 40 -15.28 3.23 15.65
C PHE A 40 -16.64 3.89 15.34
N GLY A 41 -17.30 3.52 14.25
CA GLY A 41 -18.62 4.05 13.88
C GLY A 41 -19.77 3.59 14.79
N TYR A 42 -19.76 2.35 15.28
CA TYR A 42 -20.70 1.90 16.31
C TYR A 42 -20.24 2.24 17.72
N GLY A 43 -18.92 2.25 17.99
CA GLY A 43 -18.35 2.51 19.31
C GLY A 43 -18.38 3.98 19.73
N LEU A 44 -18.22 4.93 18.79
CA LEU A 44 -18.25 6.38 19.06
C LEU A 44 -19.60 7.05 18.81
N LYS A 45 -20.66 6.28 18.50
CA LYS A 45 -22.04 6.80 18.47
C LYS A 45 -22.50 7.47 19.79
N ALA A 46 -21.69 7.46 20.84
CA ALA A 46 -21.95 8.08 22.13
C ALA A 46 -21.14 9.36 22.44
N GLY A 47 -20.25 9.83 21.56
CA GLY A 47 -19.37 10.96 21.87
C GLY A 47 -19.34 12.02 20.78
N GLU A 48 -20.28 12.97 20.82
CA GLU A 48 -20.00 14.31 20.30
C GLU A 48 -18.85 14.87 21.15
N VAL A 49 -17.64 14.92 20.59
CA VAL A 49 -16.47 15.47 21.29
C VAL A 49 -16.33 16.91 20.85
N ASP A 50 -16.50 17.82 21.81
CA ASP A 50 -16.33 19.25 21.66
C ASP A 50 -14.84 19.55 21.41
N VAL A 51 -14.47 19.79 20.14
CA VAL A 51 -13.06 19.89 19.71
C VAL A 51 -12.40 21.20 20.18
N PHE A 52 -13.19 22.24 20.47
CA PHE A 52 -12.69 23.58 20.80
C PHE A 52 -13.09 24.09 22.19
N GLY A 53 -13.91 23.37 22.95
CA GLY A 53 -14.33 23.77 24.29
C GLY A 53 -15.21 25.04 24.36
N ASP A 54 -15.72 25.52 23.22
CA ASP A 54 -16.54 26.75 23.09
C ASP A 54 -17.87 26.52 22.36
N GLY A 55 -18.33 25.27 22.19
CA GLY A 55 -19.69 24.96 21.72
C GLY A 55 -20.09 25.46 20.32
N SER A 56 -19.19 26.08 19.56
CA SER A 56 -19.51 26.79 18.31
C SER A 56 -19.23 25.99 17.03
N VAL A 57 -18.45 24.90 17.10
CA VAL A 57 -18.20 24.01 15.96
C VAL A 57 -18.18 22.54 16.41
N MET A 58 -19.30 21.85 16.23
CA MET A 58 -19.36 20.39 16.38
C MET A 58 -18.71 19.70 15.17
N VAL A 59 -17.41 19.42 15.24
CA VAL A 59 -16.77 18.56 14.23
C VAL A 59 -16.90 17.10 14.68
N PRO A 60 -17.54 16.22 13.89
CA PRO A 60 -17.64 14.82 14.26
C PRO A 60 -16.25 14.22 14.38
N TYR A 61 -15.95 13.50 15.47
CA TYR A 61 -14.68 12.79 15.70
C TYR A 61 -14.29 11.86 14.53
N LEU A 62 -15.28 11.44 13.74
CA LEU A 62 -15.07 10.74 12.46
C LEU A 62 -14.12 11.50 11.52
N ASP A 63 -14.18 12.83 11.45
CA ASP A 63 -13.40 13.60 10.47
C ASP A 63 -11.89 13.59 10.76
N PHE A 64 -11.50 13.39 12.03
CA PHE A 64 -10.10 13.16 12.41
C PHE A 64 -9.67 11.70 12.24
N VAL A 65 -10.59 10.76 12.41
CA VAL A 65 -10.28 9.32 12.39
C VAL A 65 -10.27 8.72 10.99
N ILE A 66 -11.18 9.16 10.12
CA ILE A 66 -11.25 8.73 8.72
C ILE A 66 -9.90 8.88 8.00
N PRO A 67 -9.23 10.06 7.98
CA PRO A 67 -7.96 10.22 7.28
C PRO A 67 -6.84 9.38 7.90
N VAL A 68 -6.84 9.18 9.22
CA VAL A 68 -5.85 8.34 9.92
C VAL A 68 -6.01 6.86 9.53
N ILE A 69 -7.24 6.34 9.51
CA ILE A 69 -7.50 4.95 9.12
C ILE A 69 -7.12 4.73 7.65
N ILE A 70 -7.45 5.66 6.76
CA ILE A 70 -7.09 5.58 5.35
C ILE A 70 -5.55 5.58 5.20
N ALA A 71 -4.84 6.50 5.84
CA ALA A 71 -3.38 6.55 5.78
C ALA A 71 -2.71 5.28 6.31
N LEU A 72 -3.16 4.79 7.48
CA LEU A 72 -2.61 3.59 8.11
C LEU A 72 -2.82 2.34 7.26
N THR A 73 -4.01 2.21 6.66
CA THR A 73 -4.37 1.03 5.86
C THR A 73 -3.69 1.05 4.49
N SER A 74 -3.58 2.21 3.84
CA SER A 74 -2.76 2.39 2.62
C SER A 74 -1.29 2.03 2.88
N LEU A 75 -0.72 2.51 3.99
CA LEU A 75 0.67 2.21 4.36
C LEU A 75 0.87 0.70 4.62
N SER A 76 0.01 0.11 5.43
CA SER A 76 0.11 -1.30 5.83
C SER A 76 -0.07 -2.24 4.63
N SER A 77 -1.03 -1.94 3.74
CA SER A 77 -1.25 -2.70 2.51
C SER A 77 -0.06 -2.63 1.55
N SER A 78 0.51 -1.43 1.36
CA SER A 78 1.69 -1.20 0.52
C SER A 78 2.92 -1.95 1.03
N PHE A 79 3.19 -1.83 2.33
CA PHE A 79 4.34 -2.44 2.96
C PHE A 79 4.23 -3.97 2.94
N ASN A 80 3.10 -4.54 3.37
CA ASN A 80 2.94 -5.98 3.43
C ASN A 80 3.05 -6.60 2.03
N SER A 81 2.44 -5.98 1.02
CA SER A 81 2.50 -6.45 -0.36
C SER A 81 3.90 -6.41 -0.98
N THR A 82 4.68 -5.36 -0.71
CA THR A 82 6.01 -5.18 -1.32
C THR A 82 7.06 -5.99 -0.56
N ALA A 83 7.04 -5.93 0.77
CA ALA A 83 8.03 -6.60 1.63
C ALA A 83 7.94 -8.12 1.53
N THR A 84 6.75 -8.71 1.59
CA THR A 84 6.60 -10.17 1.46
C THR A 84 7.04 -10.66 0.09
N ARG A 85 6.72 -9.94 -0.98
CA ARG A 85 7.11 -10.29 -2.35
C ARG A 85 8.62 -10.18 -2.57
N MET A 86 9.24 -9.12 -2.05
CA MET A 86 10.70 -8.98 -2.09
C MET A 86 11.40 -10.07 -1.27
N ASN A 87 10.89 -10.38 -0.07
CA ASN A 87 11.45 -11.44 0.77
C ASN A 87 11.31 -12.82 0.11
N VAL A 88 10.18 -13.11 -0.53
CA VAL A 88 9.98 -14.38 -1.26
C VAL A 88 10.87 -14.46 -2.51
N GLN A 89 11.00 -13.37 -3.28
CA GLN A 89 11.92 -13.33 -4.44
C GLN A 89 13.38 -13.55 -4.02
N ARG A 90 13.76 -13.06 -2.84
CA ARG A 90 15.12 -13.20 -2.30
C ARG A 90 15.37 -14.57 -1.65
N LEU A 91 14.45 -15.07 -0.84
CA LEU A 91 14.62 -16.32 -0.07
C LEU A 91 14.31 -17.58 -0.88
N TYR A 92 13.30 -17.55 -1.75
CA TYR A 92 12.81 -18.76 -2.44
C TYR A 92 13.28 -18.85 -3.88
N TYR A 93 13.16 -17.77 -4.65
CA TYR A 93 13.35 -17.85 -6.10
C TYR A 93 14.74 -17.47 -6.58
N ARG A 94 15.60 -16.86 -5.72
CA ARG A 94 16.89 -16.27 -6.11
C ARG A 94 16.83 -15.31 -7.32
N SER A 95 15.65 -14.97 -7.81
CA SER A 95 15.44 -14.09 -8.97
C SER A 95 15.99 -12.67 -8.74
N PHE A 96 16.16 -12.29 -7.47
CA PHE A 96 16.84 -11.05 -7.12
C PHE A 96 18.34 -11.10 -7.44
N ASP A 97 19.01 -12.22 -7.16
CA ASP A 97 20.42 -12.42 -7.48
C ASP A 97 20.63 -12.50 -9.00
N GLU A 98 19.73 -13.16 -9.73
CA GLU A 98 19.74 -13.22 -11.19
C GLU A 98 19.56 -11.84 -11.85
N MET A 99 18.68 -10.99 -11.28
CA MET A 99 18.53 -9.59 -11.72
C MET A 99 19.80 -8.76 -11.49
N MET A 100 20.55 -9.04 -10.42
CA MET A 100 21.83 -8.38 -10.14
C MET A 100 22.97 -8.85 -11.05
N MET A 101 22.87 -10.04 -11.63
CA MET A 101 23.83 -10.55 -12.63
C MET A 101 23.56 -10.02 -14.04
N CYS A 102 22.36 -9.49 -14.31
CA CYS A 102 22.05 -8.84 -15.58
C CYS A 102 22.75 -7.47 -15.65
N PRO A 103 23.10 -6.97 -16.86
CA PRO A 103 23.67 -5.64 -17.04
C PRO A 103 22.59 -4.56 -16.92
N LEU A 104 21.94 -4.48 -15.75
CA LEU A 104 20.94 -3.50 -15.37
C LEU A 104 21.56 -2.53 -14.38
N SER A 105 21.22 -1.25 -14.49
CA SER A 105 21.64 -0.28 -13.48
C SER A 105 20.95 -0.58 -12.14
N ASN A 106 21.71 -0.76 -11.05
CA ASN A 106 21.15 -0.93 -9.69
C ASN A 106 20.03 0.08 -9.34
N PRO A 107 20.15 1.40 -9.62
CA PRO A 107 19.05 2.34 -9.37
C PRO A 107 17.79 2.05 -10.21
N ALA A 108 17.92 1.47 -11.41
CA ALA A 108 16.77 1.13 -12.24
C ALA A 108 15.92 0.00 -11.61
N ILE A 109 16.58 -0.98 -10.97
CA ILE A 109 15.91 -2.08 -10.25
C ILE A 109 15.14 -1.53 -9.04
N ILE A 110 15.78 -0.63 -8.28
CA ILE A 110 15.17 0.00 -7.10
C ILE A 110 13.92 0.78 -7.53
N VAL A 111 14.05 1.67 -8.51
CA VAL A 111 12.95 2.50 -8.99
C VAL A 111 11.81 1.66 -9.58
N GLY A 112 12.14 0.62 -10.36
CA GLY A 112 11.14 -0.28 -10.95
C GLY A 112 10.30 -1.00 -9.89
N LYS A 113 10.92 -1.48 -8.81
CA LYS A 113 10.20 -2.14 -7.70
C LYS A 113 9.44 -1.15 -6.82
N THR A 114 9.96 0.05 -6.59
CA THR A 114 9.27 1.09 -5.82
C THR A 114 8.02 1.60 -6.54
N ILE A 115 8.09 1.84 -7.85
CA ILE A 115 6.93 2.23 -8.67
C ILE A 115 5.81 1.21 -8.55
N LEU A 116 6.14 -0.07 -8.48
CA LEU A 116 5.15 -1.12 -8.30
C LEU A 116 4.43 -1.02 -6.94
N GLY A 117 5.18 -0.83 -5.87
CA GLY A 117 4.63 -0.66 -4.52
C GLY A 117 3.68 0.54 -4.44
N MET A 118 4.06 1.66 -5.05
CA MET A 118 3.23 2.87 -5.17
C MET A 118 1.98 2.65 -6.02
N THR A 119 2.13 2.01 -7.19
CA THR A 119 1.00 1.74 -8.10
C THR A 119 0.00 0.80 -7.47
N ARG A 120 0.44 -0.08 -6.57
CA ARG A 120 -0.42 -1.00 -5.86
C ARG A 120 -1.13 -0.37 -4.67
N SER A 121 -0.49 0.58 -3.97
CA SER A 121 -1.08 1.23 -2.78
C SER A 121 -2.24 2.16 -3.11
N ILE A 122 -2.40 2.53 -4.38
CA ILE A 122 -3.52 3.35 -4.85
C ILE A 122 -4.81 2.53 -5.07
N PHE A 123 -4.71 1.20 -5.02
CA PHE A 123 -5.81 0.24 -5.20
C PHE A 123 -6.02 -0.61 -3.93
#